data_AF-E9PJ54-F1
#
_entry.id   AF-E9PJ54-F1
#
_cell.length_a   1.000
_cell.length_b   1.000
_cell.length_c   1.000
_cell.angle_alpha   90.00
_cell.angle_beta   90.00
_cell.angle_gamma   90.00
#
_symmetry.space_group_name_H-M   'P 1'
#
loop_
_entity.id
_entity.type
_entity.pdbx_description
1 polymer ?
#
loop_
_entity_poly.entity_id
_entity_poly.type
_entity_poly.pdbx_seq_one_letter_code
_entity_poly.pdbx_strand_id
1 'polypeptide(L)'
;MAAKSQPNIPKAKSLDGVTNDRTASQGQWGRAWEVDWFSLASVIFLLLFAPFIVYYFIMACDQYSCALTGPVVDIVTGHARLSDIWAKTPPITRKAAQLYTLWVTFQVLLYTSLPDFCHKFLPGYVGGIQEGAVTPAGVVNKYQINGLQAWLLTHLLWFANAHL
;
A
#
# COMPACT_ATOMS: atom_id res chain seq x y z
N MET A 1 -57.42 -52.82 5.75
CA MET A 1 -57.17 -53.80 4.66
C MET A 1 -56.20 -53.17 3.68
N ALA A 2 -55.17 -53.93 3.31
CA ALA A 2 -53.95 -53.48 2.65
C ALA A 2 -54.17 -53.07 1.19
N ALA A 3 -53.41 -52.07 0.74
CA ALA A 3 -53.11 -51.86 -0.67
C ALA A 3 -51.59 -51.74 -0.81
N LYS A 4 -50.99 -52.74 -1.47
CA LYS A 4 -49.56 -52.83 -1.81
C LYS A 4 -49.15 -51.66 -2.71
N SER A 5 -48.05 -51.02 -2.39
CA SER A 5 -47.33 -50.10 -3.27
C SER A 5 -46.64 -50.88 -4.40
N GLN A 6 -46.78 -50.41 -5.63
CA GLN A 6 -46.00 -50.90 -6.77
C GLN A 6 -44.57 -50.32 -6.76
N PRO A 7 -43.57 -51.06 -7.27
CA PRO A 7 -42.19 -50.60 -7.30
C PRO A 7 -41.99 -49.62 -8.47
N ASN A 8 -41.64 -48.37 -8.16
CA ASN A 8 -41.20 -47.41 -9.18
C ASN A 8 -39.74 -47.72 -9.57
N ILE A 9 -39.56 -48.11 -10.84
CA ILE A 9 -38.29 -48.29 -11.52
C ILE A 9 -37.48 -46.97 -11.44
N PRO A 10 -36.19 -46.97 -11.08
CA PRO A 10 -35.40 -45.76 -11.08
C PRO A 10 -35.20 -45.29 -12.52
N LYS A 11 -35.79 -44.13 -12.85
CA LYS A 11 -35.50 -43.38 -14.07
C LYS A 11 -34.01 -43.04 -14.07
N ALA A 12 -33.30 -43.43 -15.12
CA ALA A 12 -31.90 -43.13 -15.32
C ALA A 12 -31.65 -41.62 -15.08
N LYS A 13 -30.79 -41.31 -14.12
CA LYS A 13 -30.34 -39.95 -13.83
C LYS A 13 -29.53 -39.48 -15.03
N SER A 14 -30.10 -38.60 -15.83
CA SER A 14 -29.39 -37.88 -16.88
C SER A 14 -28.18 -37.17 -16.27
N LEU A 15 -27.01 -37.48 -16.82
CA LEU A 15 -25.74 -36.81 -16.57
C LEU A 15 -25.74 -35.43 -17.25
N ASP A 16 -26.66 -34.55 -16.86
CA ASP A 16 -26.68 -33.15 -17.29
C ASP A 16 -26.73 -32.29 -16.04
N GLY A 17 -25.56 -32.18 -15.42
CA GLY A 17 -25.36 -31.44 -14.18
C GLY A 17 -23.88 -31.11 -13.97
N VAL A 18 -23.14 -30.86 -15.05
CA VAL A 18 -21.90 -30.07 -14.97
C VAL A 18 -22.29 -28.64 -15.28
N THR A 19 -23.12 -28.07 -14.41
CA THR A 19 -23.42 -26.64 -14.40
C THR A 19 -22.16 -25.90 -13.97
N ASN A 20 -21.43 -25.38 -14.95
CA ASN A 20 -20.75 -24.08 -14.91
C ASN A 20 -20.08 -23.62 -13.59
N ASP A 21 -19.36 -24.51 -12.90
CA ASP A 21 -18.48 -24.12 -11.79
C ASP A 21 -17.13 -23.54 -12.29
N ARG A 22 -16.97 -23.40 -13.62
CA ARG A 22 -15.76 -22.86 -14.27
C ARG A 22 -15.79 -21.36 -14.54
N THR A 23 -16.89 -20.69 -14.20
CA THR A 23 -16.91 -19.23 -14.05
C THR A 23 -16.68 -18.87 -12.59
N ALA A 24 -15.60 -19.39 -12.00
CA ALA A 24 -14.98 -18.72 -10.88
C ALA A 24 -14.58 -17.32 -11.37
N SER A 25 -15.46 -16.37 -11.05
CA SER A 25 -15.32 -14.92 -11.12
C SER A 25 -13.92 -14.40 -11.49
N GLN A 26 -13.71 -14.19 -12.80
CA GLN A 26 -12.58 -13.48 -13.39
C GLN A 26 -12.40 -12.02 -12.87
N GLY A 27 -13.21 -11.56 -11.91
CA GLY A 27 -13.17 -10.22 -11.34
C GLY A 27 -13.08 -10.13 -9.81
N GLN A 28 -12.97 -11.23 -9.06
CA GLN A 28 -13.02 -11.19 -7.58
C GLN A 28 -11.65 -11.22 -6.88
N TRP A 29 -10.58 -10.83 -7.58
CA TRP A 29 -9.23 -10.87 -7.02
C TRP A 29 -8.78 -9.49 -6.53
N GLY A 30 -8.38 -9.43 -5.26
CA GLY A 30 -8.08 -8.16 -4.59
C GLY A 30 -9.31 -7.52 -3.95
N ARG A 31 -9.15 -6.29 -3.44
CA ARG A 31 -10.23 -5.58 -2.72
C ARG A 31 -11.25 -4.99 -3.69
N ALA A 32 -12.52 -5.03 -3.29
CA ALA A 32 -13.70 -4.31 -3.82
C ALA A 32 -13.71 -4.05 -5.35
N TRP A 33 -14.36 -4.96 -6.08
CA TRP A 33 -14.51 -4.88 -7.54
C TRP A 33 -15.69 -3.99 -7.99
N GLU A 34 -16.71 -3.82 -7.14
CA GLU A 34 -17.81 -2.89 -7.41
C GLU A 34 -17.46 -1.52 -6.82
N VAL A 35 -17.38 -0.51 -7.69
CA VAL A 35 -17.10 0.88 -7.29
C VAL A 35 -18.40 1.67 -7.35
N ASP A 36 -18.92 2.04 -6.19
CA ASP A 36 -20.03 2.97 -6.10
C ASP A 36 -19.56 4.43 -6.30
N TRP A 37 -20.49 5.32 -6.67
CA TRP A 37 -20.17 6.73 -6.92
C TRP A 37 -19.62 7.45 -5.69
N PHE A 38 -20.05 7.07 -4.49
CA PHE A 38 -19.57 7.65 -3.24
C PHE A 38 -18.13 7.22 -2.95
N SER A 39 -17.77 5.96 -3.20
CA SER A 39 -16.40 5.46 -3.12
C SER A 39 -15.50 6.16 -4.14
N LEU A 40 -15.96 6.34 -5.38
CA LEU A 40 -15.21 7.10 -6.38
C LEU A 40 -14.97 8.55 -5.93
N ALA A 41 -16.02 9.24 -5.51
CA ALA A 41 -15.92 10.62 -5.01
C ALA A 41 -15.00 10.72 -3.79
N SER A 42 -15.07 9.76 -2.87
CA SER A 42 -14.23 9.70 -1.67
C SER A 42 -12.75 9.47 -2.01
N VAL A 43 -12.45 8.59 -2.97
CA VAL A 43 -11.07 8.36 -3.44
C VAL A 43 -10.51 9.60 -4.14
N ILE A 44 -11.29 10.25 -5.00
CA ILE A 44 -10.88 11.50 -5.65
C ILE A 44 -10.62 12.58 -4.61
N PHE A 45 -11.52 12.73 -3.65
CA PHE A 45 -11.35 13.66 -2.52
C PHE A 45 -10.06 13.34 -1.75
N LEU A 46 -9.83 12.09 -1.36
CA LEU A 46 -8.61 11.68 -0.65
C LEU A 46 -7.34 11.99 -1.45
N LEU A 47 -7.30 11.66 -2.74
CA LEU A 47 -6.13 11.89 -3.59
C LEU A 47 -5.84 13.39 -3.77
N LEU A 48 -6.88 14.22 -3.88
CA LEU A 48 -6.73 15.67 -3.99
C LEU A 48 -6.31 16.31 -2.66
N PHE A 49 -6.91 15.90 -1.54
CA PHE A 49 -6.72 16.56 -0.24
C PHE A 49 -5.57 15.99 0.61
N ALA A 50 -5.13 14.74 0.39
CA ALA A 50 -3.99 14.16 1.10
C ALA A 50 -2.71 15.02 1.05
N PRO A 51 -2.24 15.53 -0.10
CA PRO A 51 -1.05 16.39 -0.12
C PRO A 51 -1.25 17.71 0.65
N PHE A 52 -2.47 18.29 0.61
CA PHE A 52 -2.78 19.50 1.37
C PHE A 52 -2.82 19.24 2.88
N ILE A 53 -3.29 18.08 3.31
CA ILE A 53 -3.28 17.68 4.73
C ILE A 53 -1.84 17.52 5.24
N VAL A 54 -0.98 16.84 4.48
CA VAL A 54 0.45 16.71 4.84
C VAL A 54 1.11 18.08 4.90
N TYR A 55 0.88 18.92 3.88
CA TYR A 55 1.40 20.28 3.84
C TYR A 55 0.92 21.11 5.04
N TYR A 56 -0.37 21.01 5.40
CA TYR A 56 -0.94 21.68 6.56
C TYR A 56 -0.20 21.32 7.85
N PHE A 57 0.04 20.03 8.11
CA PHE A 57 0.75 19.59 9.30
C PHE A 57 2.20 20.08 9.33
N ILE A 58 2.90 20.04 8.19
CA ILE A 58 4.27 20.55 8.09
C ILE A 58 4.30 22.05 8.40
N MET A 59 3.41 22.86 7.81
CA MET A 59 3.38 24.31 8.05
C MET A 59 2.90 24.68 9.45
N ALA A 60 1.98 23.91 10.04
CA ALA A 60 1.59 24.08 11.44
C ALA A 60 2.78 23.83 12.37
N CYS A 61 3.60 22.82 12.08
CA CYS A 61 4.82 22.58 12.85
C CYS A 61 5.90 23.64 12.64
N ASP A 62 6.13 24.03 11.38
CA ASP A 62 7.17 24.98 11.00
C ASP A 62 6.87 26.40 11.51
N GLN A 63 5.64 26.88 11.36
CA GLN A 63 5.29 28.30 11.61
C GLN A 63 4.52 28.52 12.91
N TYR A 64 3.90 27.47 13.48
CA TYR A 64 2.96 27.57 14.60
C TYR A 64 3.32 26.65 15.78
N SER A 65 4.57 26.19 15.87
CA SER A 65 5.02 25.28 16.94
C SER A 65 4.14 24.04 17.10
N CYS A 66 3.68 23.50 15.97
CA CYS A 66 2.76 22.35 15.85
C CYS A 66 1.35 22.58 16.44
N ALA A 67 0.95 23.83 16.71
CA ALA A 67 -0.42 24.15 17.10
C ALA A 67 -1.37 24.00 15.90
N LEU A 68 -2.15 22.92 15.90
CA LEU A 68 -3.06 22.58 14.80
C LEU A 68 -4.22 23.56 14.62
N THR A 69 -4.51 24.42 15.57
CA THR A 69 -5.54 25.47 15.42
C THR A 69 -4.95 26.80 14.99
N GLY A 70 -3.63 27.00 15.16
CA GLY A 70 -2.93 28.26 14.90
C GLY A 70 -3.17 28.81 13.49
N PRO A 71 -2.84 28.05 12.42
CA PRO A 71 -3.04 28.52 11.05
C PRO A 71 -4.50 28.91 10.74
N VAL A 72 -5.46 28.14 11.27
CA VAL A 72 -6.90 28.39 11.03
C VAL A 72 -7.35 29.66 11.74
N VAL A 73 -6.97 29.83 13.00
CA VAL A 73 -7.33 31.03 13.78
C VAL A 73 -6.73 32.28 13.12
N ASP A 74 -5.47 32.24 12.71
CA ASP A 74 -4.80 33.37 12.06
C ASP A 74 -5.44 33.77 10.72
N ILE A 75 -5.88 32.80 9.93
CA ILE A 75 -6.59 33.06 8.67
C ILE A 75 -7.97 33.66 8.94
N VAL A 76 -8.73 33.08 9.88
CA VAL A 76 -10.10 33.53 10.21
C VAL A 76 -10.09 34.92 10.85
N THR A 77 -9.09 35.22 11.67
CA THR A 77 -8.93 36.53 12.33
C THR A 77 -8.25 37.57 11.43
N GLY A 78 -7.73 37.16 10.26
CA GLY A 78 -7.10 38.04 9.28
C GLY A 78 -5.64 38.42 9.59
N HIS A 79 -5.01 37.78 10.58
CA HIS A 79 -3.60 37.99 10.91
C HIS A 79 -2.65 37.40 9.87
N ALA A 80 -3.08 36.39 9.10
CA ALA A 80 -2.31 35.80 8.01
C ALA A 80 -3.19 35.49 6.80
N ARG A 81 -2.61 35.60 5.60
CA ARG A 81 -3.21 35.12 4.36
C ARG A 81 -2.57 33.80 3.92
N LEU A 82 -3.26 33.05 3.07
CA LEU A 82 -2.70 31.83 2.46
C LEU A 82 -1.38 32.11 1.71
N SER A 83 -1.25 33.29 1.09
CA SER A 83 -0.02 33.73 0.44
C SER A 83 1.15 33.85 1.41
N ASP A 84 0.88 34.27 2.64
CA ASP A 84 1.93 34.55 3.64
C ASP A 84 2.48 33.24 4.20
N ILE A 85 1.61 32.24 4.37
CA ILE A 85 1.99 30.87 4.73
C ILE A 85 2.80 30.23 3.60
N TRP A 86 2.34 30.39 2.35
CA TRP A 86 3.01 29.85 1.17
C TRP A 86 4.38 30.49 0.90
N ALA A 87 4.53 31.79 1.16
CA ALA A 87 5.80 32.49 0.98
C ALA A 87 6.93 31.94 1.87
N LYS A 88 6.56 31.26 2.96
CA LYS A 88 7.50 30.62 3.89
C LYS A 88 7.73 29.14 3.58
N THR A 89 7.08 28.57 2.56
CA THR A 89 7.32 27.19 2.16
C THR A 89 8.76 27.00 1.67
N PRO A 90 9.50 25.98 2.14
CA PRO A 90 10.84 25.70 1.65
C PRO A 90 10.85 25.48 0.12
N PRO A 91 11.74 26.15 -0.63
CA PRO A 91 11.81 25.97 -2.07
C PRO A 91 12.38 24.59 -2.43
N ILE A 92 11.95 24.06 -3.57
CA ILE A 92 12.57 22.85 -4.13
C ILE A 92 13.98 23.21 -4.61
N THR A 93 14.98 22.63 -3.95
CA THR A 93 16.38 22.85 -4.33
C THR A 93 16.92 21.68 -5.17
N ARG A 94 17.85 21.97 -6.08
CA ARG A 94 18.55 20.93 -6.87
C ARG A 94 19.27 19.92 -5.98
N LYS A 95 19.82 20.37 -4.85
CA LYS A 95 20.51 19.52 -3.88
C LYS A 95 19.54 18.53 -3.21
N ALA A 96 18.38 18.99 -2.77
CA ALA A 96 17.35 18.11 -2.22
C ALA A 96 16.88 17.06 -3.25
N ALA A 97 16.63 17.48 -4.49
CA ALA A 97 16.24 16.55 -5.56
C ALA A 97 17.33 15.50 -5.85
N GLN A 98 18.60 15.90 -5.89
CA GLN A 98 19.73 14.99 -6.08
C GLN A 98 19.86 13.98 -4.94
N LEU A 99 19.81 14.45 -3.68
CA LEU A 99 19.89 13.59 -2.50
C LEU A 99 18.75 12.58 -2.46
N TYR A 100 17.51 13.03 -2.70
CA TYR A 100 16.35 12.15 -2.72
C TYR A 100 16.43 11.11 -3.84
N THR A 101 16.82 11.53 -5.05
CA THR A 101 16.96 10.61 -6.20
C THR A 101 18.04 9.57 -5.95
N LEU A 102 19.19 9.99 -5.42
CA LEU A 102 20.28 9.08 -5.07
C LEU A 102 19.84 8.08 -4.00
N TRP A 103 19.15 8.56 -2.96
CA TRP A 103 18.64 7.72 -1.89
C TRP A 103 17.62 6.69 -2.41
N VAL A 104 16.62 7.11 -3.18
CA VAL A 104 15.62 6.19 -3.76
C VAL A 104 16.28 5.18 -4.69
N THR A 105 17.22 5.61 -5.52
CA THR A 105 17.98 4.70 -6.39
C THR A 105 18.75 3.66 -5.56
N PHE A 106 19.38 4.09 -4.47
CA PHE A 106 20.04 3.18 -3.54
C PHE A 106 19.06 2.17 -2.92
N GLN A 107 17.86 2.61 -2.51
CA GLN A 107 16.82 1.68 -2.01
C GLN A 107 16.39 0.66 -3.07
N VAL A 108 16.24 1.08 -4.33
CA VAL A 108 15.93 0.17 -5.44
C VAL A 108 17.05 -0.85 -5.63
N LEU A 109 18.32 -0.43 -5.59
CA LEU A 109 19.47 -1.33 -5.69
C LEU A 109 19.52 -2.34 -4.55
N LEU A 110 19.22 -1.92 -3.32
CA LEU A 110 19.10 -2.84 -2.18
C LEU A 110 17.96 -3.84 -2.41
N TYR A 111 16.79 -3.37 -2.85
CA TYR A 111 15.64 -4.24 -3.13
C TYR A 111 15.96 -5.29 -4.21
N THR A 112 16.60 -4.90 -5.32
CA THR A 112 16.82 -5.81 -6.46
C THR A 112 18.04 -6.70 -6.31
N SER A 113 19.11 -6.21 -5.70
CA SER A 113 20.44 -6.85 -5.79
C SER A 113 20.91 -7.48 -4.48
N LEU A 114 20.30 -7.12 -3.34
CA LEU A 114 20.74 -7.62 -2.04
C LEU A 114 20.10 -8.99 -1.75
N PRO A 115 20.88 -10.08 -1.63
CA PRO A 115 20.35 -11.33 -1.10
C PRO A 115 20.02 -11.16 0.39
N ASP A 116 18.98 -11.84 0.86
CA ASP A 116 18.70 -11.91 2.28
C ASP A 116 19.53 -13.03 2.91
N PHE A 117 20.45 -12.67 3.80
CA PHE A 117 21.20 -13.61 4.63
C PHE A 117 20.62 -13.71 6.04
N CYS A 118 19.89 -12.68 6.49
CA CYS A 118 19.30 -12.64 7.82
C CYS A 118 18.38 -13.83 8.11
N HIS A 119 17.60 -14.34 7.14
CA HIS A 119 16.76 -15.52 7.33
C HIS A 119 17.52 -16.80 7.69
N LYS A 120 18.81 -16.88 7.38
CA LYS A 120 19.62 -18.06 7.71
C LYS A 120 20.06 -18.06 9.17
N PHE A 121 20.15 -16.89 9.78
CA PHE A 121 20.70 -16.72 11.13
C PHE A 121 19.64 -16.43 12.18
N LEU A 122 18.52 -15.80 11.81
CA LEU A 122 17.47 -15.42 12.74
C LEU A 122 16.36 -16.48 12.77
N PRO A 123 16.23 -17.25 13.87
CA PRO A 123 15.13 -18.21 13.99
C PRO A 123 13.78 -17.47 13.99
N GLY A 124 12.85 -17.96 13.19
CA GLY A 124 11.50 -17.39 13.06
C GLY A 124 11.37 -16.21 12.09
N TYR A 125 12.47 -15.69 11.53
CA TYR A 125 12.40 -14.69 10.46
C TYR A 125 12.24 -15.36 9.09
N VAL A 126 11.17 -14.99 8.37
CA VAL A 126 10.88 -15.49 7.02
C VAL A 126 11.37 -14.46 6.01
N GLY A 127 12.59 -14.67 5.51
CA GLY A 127 13.20 -13.86 4.45
C GLY A 127 13.60 -14.71 3.24
N GLY A 128 14.32 -14.13 2.28
CA GLY A 128 14.70 -14.79 1.04
C GLY A 128 13.57 -14.83 0.01
N ILE A 129 13.63 -15.75 -0.94
CA ILE A 129 12.60 -15.86 -1.99
C ILE A 129 11.34 -16.52 -1.39
N GLN A 130 10.25 -15.76 -1.33
CA GLN A 130 8.96 -16.19 -0.81
C GLN A 130 7.88 -16.11 -1.88
N GLU A 131 6.88 -16.97 -1.77
CA GLU A 131 5.73 -16.99 -2.68
C GLU A 131 4.65 -16.01 -2.21
N GLY A 132 4.11 -15.25 -3.15
CA GLY A 132 2.99 -14.36 -2.92
C GLY A 132 1.64 -15.05 -3.13
N ALA A 133 0.58 -14.24 -3.14
CA ALA A 133 -0.76 -14.73 -3.44
C ALA A 133 -0.86 -15.26 -4.88
N VAL A 134 -1.60 -16.36 -5.04
CA VAL A 134 -1.94 -16.92 -6.36
C VAL A 134 -2.84 -15.92 -7.09
N THR A 135 -2.47 -15.57 -8.33
CA THR A 135 -3.28 -14.71 -9.20
C THR A 135 -4.47 -15.49 -9.79
N PRO A 136 -5.51 -14.83 -10.31
CA PRO A 136 -6.64 -15.52 -10.96
C PRO A 136 -6.23 -16.34 -12.18
N ALA A 137 -5.11 -15.96 -12.80
CA ALA A 137 -4.49 -16.70 -13.89
C ALA A 137 -3.72 -17.95 -13.42
N GLY A 138 -3.73 -18.26 -12.12
CA GLY A 138 -3.01 -19.39 -11.53
C GLY A 138 -1.50 -19.17 -11.36
N VAL A 139 -0.99 -17.95 -11.63
CA VAL A 139 0.43 -17.63 -11.50
C VAL A 139 0.75 -17.20 -10.06
N VAL A 140 1.86 -17.70 -9.52
CA VAL A 140 2.39 -17.32 -8.20
C VAL A 140 3.62 -16.43 -8.38
N ASN A 141 3.55 -15.21 -7.87
CA ASN A 141 4.68 -14.29 -7.89
C ASN A 141 5.68 -14.66 -6.79
N LYS A 142 6.96 -14.63 -7.13
CA LYS A 142 8.06 -14.81 -6.17
C LYS A 142 8.62 -13.44 -5.79
N TYR A 143 8.75 -13.20 -4.49
CA TYR A 143 9.25 -11.96 -3.92
C TYR A 143 10.53 -12.23 -3.13
N GLN A 144 11.57 -11.45 -3.40
CA GLN A 144 12.76 -11.43 -2.55
C GLN A 144 12.47 -10.58 -1.31
N ILE A 145 12.39 -11.21 -0.14
CA ILE A 145 12.18 -10.53 1.14
C ILE A 145 13.54 -10.35 1.83
N ASN A 146 14.11 -9.14 1.70
CA ASN A 146 15.40 -8.75 2.26
C ASN A 146 15.31 -7.50 3.16
N GLY A 147 14.10 -7.14 3.59
CA GLY A 147 13.82 -5.86 4.26
C GLY A 147 14.64 -5.64 5.52
N LEU A 148 14.85 -6.67 6.34
CA LEU A 148 15.66 -6.56 7.56
C LEU A 148 17.12 -6.22 7.25
N GLN A 149 17.72 -6.89 6.26
CA GLN A 149 19.11 -6.64 5.89
C GLN A 149 19.27 -5.27 5.23
N ALA A 150 18.35 -4.88 4.35
CA ALA A 150 18.33 -3.54 3.74
C ALA A 150 18.18 -2.46 4.81
N TRP A 151 17.31 -2.67 5.81
CA TRP A 151 17.15 -1.79 6.96
C TRP A 151 18.44 -1.64 7.78
N LEU A 152 19.12 -2.74 8.10
CA LEU A 152 20.40 -2.70 8.83
C LEU A 152 21.46 -1.90 8.05
N LEU A 153 21.64 -2.20 6.77
CA LEU A 153 22.64 -1.51 5.93
C LEU A 153 22.37 -0.02 5.82
N THR A 154 21.11 0.37 5.64
CA THR A 154 20.71 1.78 5.54
C THR A 154 20.92 2.54 6.85
N HIS A 155 20.68 1.91 8.00
CA HIS A 155 20.91 2.52 9.32
C HIS A 155 22.40 2.63 9.64
N LEU A 156 23.20 1.61 9.30
CA LEU A 156 24.66 1.67 9.45
C LEU A 156 25.26 2.78 8.58
N LEU A 157 24.79 2.91 7.33
CA LEU A 157 25.22 4.00 6.44
C LEU A 157 24.84 5.37 7.00
N TRP A 158 23.60 5.53 7.47
CA TRP A 158 23.15 6.77 8.09
C TRP A 158 23.98 7.12 9.33
N PHE A 159 24.19 6.15 10.22
CA PHE A 159 24.98 6.33 11.44
C PHE A 159 26.43 6.71 11.12
N ALA A 160 27.06 6.02 10.17
CA ALA A 160 28.41 6.36 9.71
C ALA A 160 28.48 7.80 9.15
N ASN A 161 27.49 8.20 8.34
CA ASN A 161 27.42 9.55 7.77
C ASN A 161 27.12 10.63 8.82
N ALA A 162 26.50 10.30 9.96
CA ALA A 162 26.20 11.25 11.01
C ALA A 162 27.39 11.52 11.96
N HIS A 163 28.36 10.60 12.01
CA HIS A 163 29.51 10.64 12.93
C HIS A 163 30.87 10.85 12.26
N LEU A 164 30.93 10.82 10.92
CA LEU A 164 32.09 11.19 10.10
C LEU A 164 31.93 12.63 9.60
#